data_AF-A0A1Q5XH46-F1
#
_entry.id   AF-A0A1Q5XH46-F1
#
_cell.length_a   1.000
_cell.length_b   1.000
_cell.length_c   1.000
_cell.angle_alpha   90.00
_cell.angle_beta   90.00
_cell.angle_gamma   90.00
#
_symmetry.space_group_name_H-M   'P 1'
#
loop_
_entity.id
_entity.type
_entity.pdbx_description
1 polymer ?
#
loop_
_entity_poly.entity_id
_entity_poly.type
_entity_poly.pdbx_seq_one_letter_code
_entity_poly.pdbx_strand_id
1 'polypeptide(L)'
;MLNGEPPTVIDPGDRISIKPNYEPLPAKVYVSEIRENNVYLPVDLSDGVFEAPKVKGLYYYLYEATWLTEDGKYTLNQTSAVFAVEIM
;
A
#
# COMPACT_ATOMS: atom_id res chain seq x y z
N MET A 1 14.87 -6.41 2.84
CA MET A 1 14.29 -7.59 2.16
C MET A 1 12.99 -7.95 2.86
N LEU A 2 11.96 -8.30 2.10
CA LEU A 2 10.69 -8.81 2.61
C LEU A 2 10.51 -10.22 2.05
N ASN A 3 10.40 -11.24 2.90
CA ASN A 3 10.31 -12.65 2.48
C ASN A 3 11.41 -13.11 1.51
N GLY A 4 12.63 -12.55 1.64
CA GLY A 4 13.76 -12.86 0.75
C GLY A 4 13.80 -12.06 -0.55
N GLU A 5 12.75 -11.28 -0.86
CA GLU A 5 12.71 -10.39 -2.02
C GLU A 5 13.41 -9.05 -1.69
N PRO A 6 14.26 -8.54 -2.60
CA PRO A 6 14.84 -7.21 -2.45
C PRO A 6 13.73 -6.14 -2.54
N PRO A 7 13.83 -5.05 -1.78
CA PRO A 7 12.89 -3.94 -1.90
C PRO A 7 13.02 -3.27 -3.28
N THR A 8 11.95 -2.63 -3.72
CA THR A 8 12.05 -1.73 -4.88
C THR A 8 12.82 -0.48 -4.45
N VAL A 9 13.86 -0.12 -5.19
CA VAL A 9 14.68 1.06 -4.92
C VAL A 9 14.17 2.24 -5.73
N ILE A 10 13.87 3.36 -5.07
CA ILE A 10 13.35 4.59 -5.71
C ILE A 10 13.96 5.86 -5.10
N ASP A 11 13.77 7.00 -5.75
CA ASP A 11 14.31 8.28 -5.29
C ASP A 11 13.40 8.95 -4.22
N PRO A 12 13.96 9.81 -3.36
CA PRO A 12 13.18 10.57 -2.39
C PRO A 12 12.10 11.43 -3.06
N GLY A 13 10.85 11.27 -2.64
CA GLY A 13 9.72 12.03 -3.21
C GLY A 13 9.15 11.45 -4.50
N ASP A 14 9.59 10.27 -4.94
CA ASP A 14 9.01 9.59 -6.10
C ASP A 14 7.53 9.24 -5.89
N ARG A 15 6.76 9.21 -6.99
CA ARG A 15 5.36 8.83 -6.98
C ARG A 15 5.20 7.32 -7.03
N ILE A 16 4.60 6.74 -6.00
CA ILE A 16 4.24 5.33 -5.95
C ILE A 16 2.77 5.17 -6.34
N SER A 17 2.48 4.39 -7.38
CA SER A 17 1.12 4.13 -7.86
C SER A 17 0.69 2.71 -7.56
N ILE A 18 -0.43 2.55 -6.86
CA ILE A 18 -1.05 1.25 -6.59
C ILE A 18 -2.11 0.98 -7.65
N LYS A 19 -1.89 -0.07 -8.45
CA LYS A 19 -2.77 -0.45 -9.57
C LYS A 19 -3.18 -1.91 -9.44
N PRO A 20 -4.32 -2.21 -8.78
CA PRO A 20 -4.83 -3.57 -8.72
C PRO A 20 -5.13 -4.07 -10.13
N ASN A 21 -4.52 -5.18 -10.54
CA ASN A 21 -4.79 -5.81 -11.83
C ASN A 21 -5.85 -6.92 -11.66
N TYR A 22 -7.05 -6.53 -11.26
CA TYR A 22 -8.16 -7.44 -10.99
C TYR A 22 -9.49 -6.75 -11.34
N GLU A 23 -10.44 -7.51 -11.88
CA GLU A 23 -11.78 -7.03 -12.21
C GLU A 23 -12.87 -7.85 -11.49
N PRO A 24 -13.88 -7.19 -10.87
CA PRO A 24 -14.01 -5.73 -10.75
C PRO A 24 -12.95 -5.12 -9.83
N LEU A 25 -12.61 -3.85 -10.02
CA LEU A 25 -11.74 -3.12 -9.07
C LEU A 25 -12.33 -3.11 -7.64
N PRO A 26 -11.48 -3.07 -6.60
CA PRO A 26 -11.95 -3.02 -5.22
C PRO A 26 -12.71 -1.72 -4.95
N ALA A 27 -13.75 -1.81 -4.12
CA ALA A 27 -14.56 -0.66 -3.71
C ALA A 27 -13.81 0.27 -2.75
N LYS A 28 -12.87 -0.29 -1.96
CA LYS A 28 -12.03 0.45 -1.02
C LYS A 28 -10.59 -0.06 -1.08
N VAL A 29 -9.65 0.88 -1.03
CA VAL A 29 -8.22 0.61 -0.91
C VAL A 29 -7.66 1.42 0.25
N TYR A 30 -6.86 0.79 1.09
CA TYR A 30 -6.12 1.42 2.17
C TYR A 30 -4.65 1.05 2.06
N VAL A 31 -3.77 2.02 2.33
CA VAL A 31 -2.34 1.79 2.49
C VAL A 31 -1.92 2.36 3.83
N SER A 32 -1.12 1.60 4.57
CA SER A 32 -0.49 2.06 5.81
C SER A 32 1.00 1.79 5.80
N GLU A 33 1.79 2.75 6.26
CA GLU A 33 3.20 2.53 6.61
C GLU A 33 3.26 1.69 7.90
N ILE A 34 4.02 0.60 7.86
CA ILE A 34 4.29 -0.24 9.02
C ILE A 34 5.56 0.26 9.70
N ARG A 35 5.43 0.69 10.94
CA ARG A 35 6.55 1.14 11.79
C ARG A 35 6.85 0.12 12.89
N GLU A 36 7.90 0.42 13.66
CA GLU A 36 8.26 -0.34 14.85
C GLU A 36 7.07 -0.51 15.81
N ASN A 37 7.09 -1.61 16.56
CA ASN A 37 6.02 -1.97 17.50
C ASN A 37 4.63 -2.15 16.86
N ASN A 38 4.57 -2.53 15.58
CA ASN A 38 3.32 -2.75 14.83
C ASN A 38 2.43 -1.50 14.78
N VAL A 39 3.03 -0.31 14.73
CA VAL A 39 2.30 0.92 14.49
C VAL A 39 2.01 1.04 13.00
N TYR A 40 0.73 1.16 12.65
CA TYR A 40 0.28 1.37 11.27
C TYR A 40 -0.14 2.83 11.12
N LEU A 41 0.56 3.58 10.26
CA LEU A 41 0.20 4.96 9.96
C LEU A 41 -0.46 5.02 8.59
N PRO A 42 -1.66 5.61 8.48
CA PRO A 42 -2.34 5.72 7.20
C PRO A 42 -1.51 6.56 6.21
N VAL A 43 -1.47 6.10 4.97
CA VAL A 43 -0.89 6.84 3.85
C VAL A 43 -2.03 7.40 3.02
N ASP A 44 -2.03 8.71 2.84
CA ASP A 44 -3.04 9.39 2.03
C ASP A 44 -2.82 9.05 0.55
N LEU A 45 -3.85 8.44 -0.05
CA LEU A 45 -3.88 8.12 -1.47
C LEU A 45 -4.68 9.17 -2.23
N SER A 46 -4.10 9.71 -3.30
CA SER A 46 -4.80 10.53 -4.29
C SER A 46 -4.83 9.76 -5.62
N ASP A 47 -6.01 9.31 -6.04
CA ASP A 47 -6.19 8.45 -7.24
C ASP A 47 -5.30 7.20 -7.24
N GLY A 48 -5.13 6.56 -6.07
CA GLY A 48 -4.28 5.39 -5.89
C GLY A 48 -2.77 5.69 -5.92
N VAL A 49 -2.39 6.97 -5.82
CA VAL A 49 -0.98 7.42 -5.81
C VAL A 49 -0.63 8.06 -4.48
N PHE A 50 0.60 7.85 -4.01
CA PHE A 50 1.20 8.58 -2.90
C PHE A 50 2.67 8.93 -3.20
N GLU A 51 3.22 9.86 -2.42
CA GLU A 51 4.62 10.27 -2.51
C GLU A 51 5.48 9.45 -1.55
N ALA A 52 6.64 8.99 -2.03
CA ALA A 52 7.62 8.31 -1.22
C ALA A 52 8.21 9.24 -0.15
N PRO A 53 8.61 8.70 1.02
CA PRO A 53 9.31 9.49 2.03
C PRO A 53 10.53 10.21 1.46
N LYS A 54 10.77 11.44 1.93
CA LYS A 54 11.95 12.24 1.54
C LYS A 54 13.22 11.86 2.30
N VAL A 55 13.07 11.01 3.31
CA VAL A 55 14.16 10.55 4.16
C VAL A 55 14.60 9.19 3.65
N LYS A 56 15.91 9.01 3.47
CA LYS A 56 16.49 7.73 3.08
C LYS A 56 16.16 6.65 4.11
N GLY A 57 15.92 5.44 3.65
CA GLY A 57 15.61 4.32 4.54
C GLY A 57 14.80 3.23 3.87
N LEU A 58 14.56 2.16 4.63
CA LEU A 58 13.74 1.04 4.22
C LEU A 58 12.35 1.17 4.84
N TYR A 59 11.33 1.25 4.00
CA TYR A 59 9.94 1.46 4.39
C TYR A 59 9.11 0.24 4.03
N TYR A 60 8.18 -0.11 4.91
CA TYR A 60 7.26 -1.23 4.72
C TYR A 60 5.84 -0.70 4.69
N TYR A 61 5.04 -1.24 3.79
CA TYR A 61 3.66 -0.81 3.61
C TYR A 61 2.73 -2.01 3.60
N LEU A 62 1.59 -1.87 4.28
CA LEU A 62 0.45 -2.76 4.18
C LEU A 62 -0.54 -2.16 3.19
N TYR A 63 -0.84 -2.88 2.12
CA TYR A 63 -1.94 -2.62 1.20
C TYR A 63 -3.11 -3.51 1.57
N GLU A 64 -4.32 -2.95 1.62
CA GLU A 64 -5.57 -3.66 1.84
C GLU A 64 -6.61 -3.24 0.80
N ALA A 65 -7.28 -4.22 0.21
CA ALA A 65 -8.38 -3.99 -0.73
C ALA A 65 -9.62 -4.76 -0.30
N THR A 66 -10.77 -4.09 -0.43
CA THR A 66 -12.07 -4.64 -0.02
C THR A 66 -13.08 -4.46 -1.15
N TRP A 67 -13.78 -5.55 -1.46
CA TRP A 67 -14.95 -5.59 -2.33
C TRP A 67 -16.20 -5.63 -1.47
N LEU A 68 -17.19 -4.84 -1.84
CA LEU A 68 -18.45 -4.71 -1.11
C LEU A 68 -19.62 -5.20 -1.97
N THR A 69 -20.73 -5.54 -1.32
CA THR A 69 -22.02 -5.70 -1.99
C THR A 69 -22.40 -4.42 -2.72
N GLU A 70 -23.27 -4.51 -3.72
CA GLU A 70 -23.72 -3.35 -4.51
C GLU A 70 -24.30 -2.22 -3.63
N ASP A 71 -24.97 -2.57 -2.52
CA ASP A 71 -25.49 -1.60 -1.56
C ASP A 71 -24.45 -1.07 -0.57
N GLY A 72 -23.19 -1.50 -0.69
CA GLY A 72 -22.05 -1.08 0.13
C GLY A 72 -22.06 -1.57 1.58
N LYS A 73 -23.03 -2.40 1.98
CA LYS A 73 -23.22 -2.75 3.40
C LYS A 73 -22.37 -3.92 3.87
N TYR A 74 -22.12 -4.90 3.00
CA TYR A 74 -21.40 -6.11 3.37
C TYR A 74 -20.13 -6.26 2.55
N THR A 75 -19.12 -6.86 3.15
CA THR A 75 -17.90 -7.26 2.47
C THR A 75 -18.15 -8.55 1.67
N LEU A 76 -17.86 -8.50 0.37
CA LEU A 76 -17.85 -9.69 -0.49
C LEU A 76 -16.51 -10.42 -0.42
N ASN A 77 -15.40 -9.67 -0.44
CA ASN A 77 -14.06 -10.22 -0.41
C ASN A 77 -13.05 -9.19 0.08
N GLN A 78 -11.89 -9.66 0.56
CA GLN A 78 -10.78 -8.83 0.99
C GLN A 78 -9.46 -9.48 0.61
N THR A 79 -8.46 -8.64 0.33
CA THR A 79 -7.08 -9.08 0.16
C THR A 79 -6.13 -8.08 0.80
N SER A 80 -4.94 -8.55 1.14
CA SER A 80 -3.88 -7.72 1.69
C SER A 80 -2.53 -8.15 1.16
N ALA A 81 -1.63 -7.20 0.97
CA ALA A 81 -0.24 -7.46 0.61
C ALA A 81 0.68 -6.55 1.41
N VAL A 82 1.85 -7.05 1.79
CA VAL A 82 2.93 -6.23 2.34
C VAL A 82 3.99 -6.06 1.28
N PHE A 83 4.51 -4.85 1.13
CA PHE A 83 5.62 -4.56 0.23
C PHE A 83 6.64 -3.65 0.90
N ALA A 84 7.88 -3.66 0.40
CA ALA A 84 8.98 -2.86 0.91
C ALA A 84 9.59 -1.98 -0.20
N VAL A 85 9.94 -0.77 0.18
CA VAL A 85 10.56 0.23 -0.69
C VAL A 85 11.79 0.80 0.00
N GLU A 86 12.90 0.86 -0.71
CA GLU A 86 14.15 1.47 -0.25
C GLU A 86 14.33 2.83 -0.92
N ILE A 87 14.49 3.86 -0.09
CA ILE A 87 14.75 5.24 -0.51
C ILE A 87 16.24 5.52 -0.36
N MET A 88 16.91 5.89 -1.45
CA MET A 88 18.36 6.17 -1.48
C MET A 88 18.72 7.65 -1.47
#